data_AF-A0A1G5CXG9-F1
#
_entry.id   AF-A0A1G5CXG9-F1
#
_cell.length_a   1.000
_cell.length_b   1.000
_cell.length_c   1.000
_cell.angle_alpha   90.00
_cell.angle_beta   90.00
_cell.angle_gamma   90.00
#
_symmetry.space_group_name_H-M   'P 1'
#
loop_
_entity.id
_entity.type
_entity.pdbx_description
1 polymer ?
#
loop_
_entity_poly.entity_id
_entity_poly.type
_entity_poly.pdbx_seq_one_letter_code
_entity_poly.pdbx_strand_id
1 'polypeptide(L)' 'MTDDELFEKMLTMEHPVSKKYPQMSMEDRSAQFAPFAALTGLDETMDRADRDMAEKMSTKHNYESEDF' A
#
# COMPACT_ATOMS: atom_id res chain seq x y z
N MET A 1 33.29 20.83 19.14
CA MET A 1 32.16 20.33 18.35
C MET A 1 32.42 18.88 18.07
N THR A 2 31.71 18.00 18.78
CA THR A 2 31.72 16.55 18.48
C THR A 2 30.80 16.28 17.30
N ASP A 3 30.98 15.14 16.63
CA ASP A 3 30.10 14.74 15.53
C ASP A 3 28.64 14.61 16.02
N ASP A 4 28.43 14.15 17.25
CA ASP A 4 27.11 14.07 17.88
C ASP A 4 26.42 15.43 17.99
N GLU A 5 27.15 16.47 18.39
CA GLU A 5 26.63 17.85 18.45
C GLU A 5 26.28 18.39 17.05
N LEU A 6 26.97 17.92 16.01
CA LEU A 6 26.68 18.29 14.62
C LEU A 6 25.42 17.58 14.11
N PHE A 7 25.26 16.29 14.41
CA PHE A 7 24.07 15.51 14.05
C PHE A 7 22.80 16.08 14.70
N GLU A 8 22.85 16.39 15.98
CA GLU A 8 21.72 17.01 16.70
C GLU A 8 21.31 18.35 16.08
N LYS A 9 22.29 19.16 15.67
CA LYS A 9 22.01 20.41 14.95
C LYS A 9 21.36 20.17 13.58
N MET A 10 21.83 19.19 12.80
CA MET A 10 21.23 18.90 11.50
C MET A 10 19.78 18.41 11.62
N LEU A 11 19.47 17.65 12.67
CA LEU A 11 18.13 17.11 12.91
C LEU A 11 17.12 18.19 13.36
N THR A 12 17.59 19.22 14.06
CA THR A 12 16.73 20.27 14.67
C THR A 12 16.61 21.55 13.83
N MET A 13 17.31 21.63 12.70
CA MET A 13 17.25 22.80 11.81
C MET A 13 15.86 22.96 11.18
N GLU A 14 15.38 24.20 11.14
CA GLU A 14 14.15 24.51 10.41
C GLU A 14 14.30 24.14 8.92
N HIS A 15 13.32 23.41 8.40
CA HIS A 15 13.28 23.06 6.99
C HIS A 15 12.99 24.33 6.15
N PRO A 16 13.89 24.74 5.24
CA PRO A 16 13.68 25.94 4.45
C PRO A 16 12.55 25.74 3.43
N VAL A 17 11.60 26.66 3.41
CA VAL A 17 10.55 26.71 2.39
C VAL A 17 10.90 27.76 1.34
N SER A 18 10.95 27.35 0.07
CA SER A 18 11.23 28.27 -1.03
C SER A 18 10.08 29.25 -1.24
N LYS A 19 10.41 30.53 -1.41
CA LYS A 19 9.45 31.59 -1.76
C LYS A 19 8.99 31.51 -3.22
N LYS A 20 9.85 31.00 -4.11
CA LYS A 20 9.58 30.92 -5.56
C LYS A 20 8.85 29.62 -5.92
N TYR A 21 9.19 28.53 -5.24
CA TYR A 21 8.62 27.21 -5.47
C TYR A 21 8.06 26.70 -4.14
N PRO A 22 6.83 27.11 -3.78
CA PRO A 22 6.21 26.69 -2.52
C PRO A 22 6.02 25.17 -2.51
N GLN A 23 5.86 24.61 -1.31
CA GLN A 23 5.55 23.19 -1.15
C GLN A 23 4.17 22.88 -1.75
N MET A 24 4.06 21.68 -2.32
CA MET A 24 2.82 21.17 -2.90
C MET A 24 1.80 20.87 -1.80
N SER A 25 0.52 21.16 -2.06
CA SER A 25 -0.56 20.87 -1.11
C SER A 25 -0.69 19.37 -0.85
N MET A 26 -1.27 18.96 0.29
CA MET A 26 -1.48 17.53 0.59
C MET A 26 -2.36 16.84 -0.46
N GLU A 27 -3.36 17.55 -0.99
CA GLU A 27 -4.25 17.05 -2.04
C GLU A 27 -3.49 16.81 -3.35
N ASP A 28 -2.72 17.80 -3.81
CA ASP A 28 -1.90 17.67 -5.02
C ASP A 28 -0.84 16.57 -4.88
N ARG A 29 -0.26 16.42 -3.68
CA ARG A 29 0.65 15.30 -3.35
C ARG A 29 -0.06 13.96 -3.47
N SER A 30 -1.31 13.85 -3.02
CA SER A 30 -2.09 12.60 -3.10
C SER A 30 -2.46 12.24 -4.55
N ALA A 31 -2.74 13.24 -5.38
CA ALA A 31 -3.13 13.05 -6.78
C ALA A 31 -2.04 12.32 -7.59
N GLN A 32 -0.75 12.47 -7.22
CA GLN A 32 0.35 11.72 -7.84
C GLN A 32 0.19 10.20 -7.71
N PHE A 33 -0.47 9.74 -6.66
CA PHE A 33 -0.72 8.32 -6.36
C PHE A 33 -2.10 7.84 -6.82
N ALA A 34 -2.97 8.75 -7.31
CA ALA A 34 -4.30 8.40 -7.80
C ALA A 34 -4.31 7.29 -8.88
N PRO A 35 -3.37 7.24 -9.85
CA PRO A 35 -3.33 6.17 -10.85
C PRO A 35 -3.18 4.75 -10.26
N PHE A 36 -2.63 4.63 -9.05
CA PHE A 36 -2.39 3.34 -8.39
C PHE A 36 -3.48 2.98 -7.37
N ALA A 37 -4.46 3.85 -7.14
CA ALA A 37 -5.54 3.59 -6.18
C ALA A 37 -6.34 2.32 -6.52
N ALA A 38 -6.41 1.95 -7.80
CA ALA A 38 -7.09 0.73 -8.26
C ALA A 38 -6.40 -0.58 -7.81
N LEU A 39 -5.13 -0.52 -7.40
CA LEU A 39 -4.40 -1.70 -6.88
C LEU A 39 -4.71 -1.97 -5.41
N THR A 40 -5.34 -1.01 -4.72
CA THR A 40 -5.74 -1.20 -3.32
C THR A 40 -6.82 -2.27 -3.24
N GLY A 41 -6.61 -3.31 -2.43
CA GLY A 41 -7.53 -4.45 -2.32
C GLY A 41 -7.34 -5.55 -3.38
N LEU A 42 -6.35 -5.42 -4.27
CA LEU A 42 -6.02 -6.49 -5.23
C LEU A 42 -5.67 -7.80 -4.52
N ASP A 43 -4.81 -7.75 -3.50
CA ASP A 43 -4.42 -8.93 -2.72
C ASP A 43 -5.64 -9.60 -2.05
N GLU A 44 -6.55 -8.81 -1.49
CA GLU A 44 -7.79 -9.33 -0.89
C GLU A 44 -8.72 -9.99 -1.93
N THR A 45 -8.76 -9.48 -3.15
CA THR A 45 -9.53 -10.09 -4.24
C THR A 45 -8.91 -11.39 -4.73
N MET A 46 -7.58 -11.49 -4.76
CA MET A 46 -6.85 -12.71 -5.11
C MET A 46 -7.09 -13.80 -4.06
N ASP A 47 -6.92 -13.46 -2.78
CA ASP A 47 -7.19 -14.38 -1.66
C ASP A 47 -8.63 -14.93 -1.68
N ARG A 48 -9.60 -14.07 -2.04
CA ARG A 48 -11.00 -14.50 -2.17
C ARG A 48 -11.17 -15.47 -3.33
N ALA A 49 -10.58 -15.17 -4.48
CA ALA A 49 -10.67 -16.03 -5.66
C ALA A 49 -10.07 -17.43 -5.39
N ASP A 50 -8.96 -17.49 -4.65
CA ASP A 50 -8.33 -18.76 -4.25
C ASP A 50 -9.23 -19.57 -3.32
N ARG A 51 -9.86 -18.94 -2.32
CA ARG A 51 -10.82 -19.60 -1.43
C ARG A 51 -12.05 -20.12 -2.18
N ASP A 52 -12.63 -19.29 -3.06
CA ASP A 52 -13.78 -19.67 -3.88
C ASP A 52 -13.45 -20.85 -4.80
N MET A 53 -12.21 -20.92 -5.32
CA MET A 53 -11.74 -22.05 -6.12
C MET A 53 -11.59 -23.32 -5.28
N ALA A 54 -10.98 -23.21 -4.09
CA ALA A 54 -10.81 -24.34 -3.18
C ALA A 54 -12.16 -24.94 -2.73
N GLU A 55 -13.15 -24.09 -2.41
CA GLU A 55 -14.50 -24.50 -2.05
C GLU A 55 -15.23 -25.19 -3.21
N LYS A 56 -15.11 -24.65 -4.44
CA LYS A 56 -15.68 -25.29 -5.63
C LYS A 56 -15.06 -26.67 -5.89
N MET A 57 -13.76 -26.81 -5.67
CA MET A 57 -13.05 -28.07 -5.88
C MET A 57 -13.44 -29.12 -4.83
N SER A 58 -13.55 -28.74 -3.55
CA SER A 58 -14.00 -29.65 -2.49
C SER A 58 -15.46 -30.06 -2.68
N THR A 59 -16.32 -29.11 -3.05
CA THR A 59 -17.74 -29.38 -3.32
C THR A 59 -17.90 -30.36 -4.48
N LYS A 60 -17.18 -30.14 -5.58
CA LYS A 60 -17.20 -31.04 -6.74
C LYS A 60 -16.71 -32.45 -6.40
N HIS A 61 -15.66 -32.55 -5.59
CA HIS A 61 -15.14 -33.84 -5.13
C HIS A 61 -16.16 -34.61 -4.27
N ASN A 62 -16.96 -33.93 -3.44
CA ASN A 62 -17.99 -34.58 -2.63
C ASN A 62 -19.12 -35.16 -3.50
N TYR A 63 -19.57 -34.43 -4.52
CA TYR A 63 -20.60 -34.94 -5.44
C TYR A 63 -20.13 -36.15 -6.26
N GLU A 64 -18.86 -36.19 -6.69
CA GLU A 64 -18.32 -37.33 -7.44
C GLU A 64 -18.10 -38.59 -6.59
N SER A 65 -18.13 -38.48 -5.25
CA SER A 65 -17.96 -39.61 -4.32
C SER A 65 -19.27 -40.26 -3.84
N GLU A 66 -20.43 -39.62 -4.09
CA GLU A 66 -21.75 -40.10 -3.66
C GLU A 66 -22.52 -40.88 -4.75
N ASP A 67 -21.98 -40.98 -5.97
CA ASP A 67 -22.60 -41.61 -7.16
C ASP A 67 -22.27 -43.12 -7.34
N PHE A 68 -21.93 -43.86 -6.27
CA PHE A 68 -21.71 -45.31 -6.29
C PHE A 68 -22.55 -46.08 -5.26
#